data_AF-A0A951L8E0-F1
#
_entry.id   AF-A0A951L8E0-F1
#
_cell.length_a   1.000
_cell.length_b   1.000
_cell.length_c   1.000
_cell.angle_alpha   90.00
_cell.angle_beta   90.00
_cell.angle_gamma   90.00
#
_symmetry.space_group_name_H-M   'P 1'
#
loop_
_entity.id
_entity.type
_entity.pdbx_description
1 polymer ?
#
loop_
_entity_poly.entity_id
_entity_poly.type
_entity_poly.pdbx_seq_one_letter_code
_entity_poly.pdbx_strand_id
1 'polypeptide(L)' 'CTRRGDLVLDPFLGSGTSLIAAERTGRSCRGMEIDPLYVDVIVRRWQDHTGADARHATTGETFDAIAGLRSASDREQRD' A
#
# COMPACT_ATOMS: atom_id res chain seq x y z
N CYS A 1 -4.26 23.16 9.02
CA CYS A 1 -4.10 22.57 7.67
C CYS A 1 -2.62 22.29 7.40
N THR A 2 -2.29 21.28 6.58
CA THR A 2 -0.92 20.90 6.19
C THR A 2 -0.47 21.57 4.88
N ARG A 3 0.85 21.66 4.67
CA ARG A 3 1.50 22.20 3.46
C ARG A 3 1.99 21.07 2.54
N ARG A 4 2.45 21.42 1.34
CA ARG A 4 3.20 20.47 0.49
C ARG A 4 4.45 20.01 1.24
N GLY A 5 4.82 18.75 1.11
CA GLY A 5 5.94 18.12 1.82
C GLY A 5 5.63 17.67 3.26
N ASP A 6 4.51 18.11 3.85
CA ASP A 6 4.12 17.66 5.19
C ASP A 6 3.69 16.19 5.18
N LEU A 7 3.78 15.56 6.36
CA LEU A 7 3.29 14.22 6.63
C LEU A 7 1.82 14.26 7.09
N VAL A 8 1.00 13.37 6.53
CA VAL A 8 -0.38 13.07 6.98
C VAL A 8 -0.40 11.67 7.58
N LEU A 9 -0.90 11.54 8.81
CA LEU A 9 -1.12 10.26 9.48
C LEU A 9 -2.61 9.87 9.38
N ASP A 10 -2.87 8.65 8.93
CA ASP A 10 -4.22 8.07 8.91
C ASP A 10 -4.20 6.63 9.47
N PRO A 11 -4.54 6.43 10.75
CA PRO A 11 -4.49 5.11 11.38
C PRO A 11 -5.64 4.19 10.96
N PHE A 12 -6.62 4.68 10.18
CA PHE A 12 -7.78 3.94 9.70
C PHE A 12 -7.93 4.17 8.20
N LEU A 13 -6.93 3.72 7.46
CA LEU A 13 -6.71 4.11 6.08
C LEU A 13 -7.87 3.67 5.15
N GLY A 14 -8.60 2.61 5.52
CA GLY A 14 -9.82 2.18 4.85
C GLY A 14 -9.59 1.97 3.37
N SER A 15 -10.32 2.69 2.52
CA SER A 15 -10.14 2.61 1.05
C SER A 15 -8.88 3.30 0.51
N GLY A 16 -8.06 3.94 1.35
CA GLY A 16 -6.84 4.63 0.94
C GLY A 16 -7.03 6.06 0.45
N THR A 17 -8.17 6.70 0.75
CA THR A 17 -8.48 8.04 0.22
C THR A 17 -7.48 9.10 0.68
N SER A 18 -7.06 9.05 1.95
CA SER A 18 -6.04 9.96 2.51
C SER A 18 -4.68 9.79 1.83
N LEU A 19 -4.28 8.56 1.52
CA LEU A 19 -3.04 8.25 0.79
C LEU A 19 -3.05 8.87 -0.61
N ILE A 20 -4.11 8.64 -1.38
CA ILE A 20 -4.24 9.20 -2.73
C ILE A 20 -4.33 10.73 -2.71
N ALA A 21 -5.03 11.31 -1.73
CA ALA A 21 -5.08 12.77 -1.57
C ALA A 21 -3.70 13.36 -1.23
N ALA A 22 -2.93 12.70 -0.36
CA ALA A 22 -1.57 13.10 -0.03
C ALA A 22 -0.68 13.08 -1.29
N GLU A 23 -0.71 11.99 -2.05
CA GLU A 23 0.04 11.81 -3.30
C GLU A 23 -0.26 12.93 -4.31
N ARG A 24 -1.54 13.13 -4.65
CA ARG A 24 -1.99 14.17 -5.61
C ARG A 24 -1.58 15.57 -5.21
N THR A 25 -1.44 15.81 -3.92
CA THR A 25 -1.14 17.14 -3.40
C THR A 25 0.29 17.30 -2.93
N GLY A 26 1.18 16.34 -3.20
CA GLY A 26 2.60 16.38 -2.87
C GLY A 26 2.86 16.39 -1.37
N ARG A 27 2.09 15.61 -0.60
CA ARG A 27 2.35 15.28 0.80
C ARG A 27 2.75 13.81 0.90
N SER A 28 3.39 13.46 2.01
CA SER A 28 3.57 12.05 2.37
C SER A 28 2.41 11.58 3.23
N CYS A 29 1.99 10.34 3.07
CA CYS A 29 1.03 9.69 3.97
C CYS A 29 1.70 8.53 4.69
N ARG A 30 1.43 8.39 5.99
CA ARG A 30 1.64 7.16 6.74
C ARG A 30 0.28 6.69 7.21
N GLY A 31 -0.07 5.45 6.90
CA GLY A 31 -1.34 4.92 7.34
C GLY A 31 -1.27 3.46 7.75
N MET A 32 -2.31 3.03 8.44
CA MET A 32 -2.49 1.66 8.90
C MET A 32 -3.89 1.19 8.53
N GLU A 33 -4.00 -0.09 8.21
CA GLU A 33 -5.26 -0.77 8.00
C GLU A 33 -5.13 -2.17 8.59
N ILE A 34 -6.18 -2.62 9.30
CA ILE A 34 -6.18 -3.90 10.00
C ILE A 34 -6.67 -5.02 9.11
N ASP A 35 -7.58 -4.73 8.17
CA ASP A 35 -8.08 -5.73 7.23
C ASP A 35 -7.05 -5.94 6.11
N PRO A 36 -6.43 -7.13 6.00
CA PRO A 36 -5.46 -7.42 4.96
C PRO A 36 -6.01 -7.24 3.55
N LEU A 37 -7.30 -7.49 3.32
CA LEU A 37 -7.92 -7.30 2.01
C LEU A 37 -7.97 -5.82 1.64
N TYR A 38 -8.24 -4.94 2.60
CA TYR A 38 -8.16 -3.50 2.36
C TYR A 38 -6.73 -3.04 2.16
N VAL A 39 -5.74 -3.60 2.87
CA VAL A 39 -4.31 -3.33 2.60
C VAL A 39 -3.98 -3.61 1.14
N ASP A 40 -4.36 -4.78 0.61
CA ASP A 40 -4.13 -5.16 -0.79
C ASP A 40 -4.82 -4.18 -1.76
N VAL A 41 -6.07 -3.79 -1.48
CA VAL A 41 -6.81 -2.81 -2.28
C VAL A 41 -6.11 -1.46 -2.31
N ILE A 42 -5.66 -0.95 -1.15
CA ILE A 42 -4.98 0.35 -1.03
C ILE A 42 -3.67 0.34 -1.82
N VAL A 43 -2.88 -0.73 -1.68
CA VAL A 43 -1.60 -0.88 -2.39
C VAL A 43 -1.81 -0.86 -3.90
N ARG A 44 -2.72 -1.68 -4.42
CA ARG A 44 -3.03 -1.71 -5.86
C ARG A 44 -3.54 -0.36 -6.35
N ARG A 45 -4.46 0.26 -5.61
CA ARG A 45 -5.00 1.59 -5.95
C ARG A 45 -3.90 2.66 -6.03
N TRP A 46 -2.92 2.62 -5.14
CA TRP A 46 -1.78 3.56 -5.17
C TRP A 46 -0.81 3.25 -6.33
N GLN A 47 -0.51 1.97 -6.60
CA GLN A 47 0.29 1.58 -7.76
C GLN A 47 -0.37 2.03 -9.08
N ASP A 48 -1.68 1.79 -9.24
CA ASP A 48 -2.45 2.24 -10.42
C ASP A 48 -2.45 3.76 -10.56
N HIS A 49 -2.52 4.49 -9.44
CA HIS A 49 -2.55 5.95 -9.46
C HIS A 49 -1.19 6.57 -9.82
N THR A 50 -0.09 5.97 -9.40
CA THR A 50 1.26 6.53 -9.51
C THR A 50 2.12 5.91 -10.61
N GLY A 51 1.79 4.68 -11.02
CA GLY A 51 2.63 3.85 -11.88
C GLY A 51 3.88 3.31 -11.17
N ALA A 52 4.01 3.49 -9.86
CA ALA A 52 5.17 3.03 -9.09
C ALA A 52 4.93 1.64 -8.48
N ASP A 53 6.02 0.93 -8.20
CA ASP A 53 5.95 -0.34 -7.48
C ASP A 53 5.93 -0.11 -5.97
N ALA A 54 4.90 -0.63 -5.29
CA ALA A 54 4.87 -0.65 -3.84
C ALA A 54 5.94 -1.63 -3.33
N ARG A 55 6.70 -1.23 -2.32
CA ARG A 55 7.82 -2.02 -1.78
C ARG A 55 7.66 -2.28 -0.30
N HIS A 56 7.99 -3.50 0.10
CA HIS A 56 8.08 -3.85 1.50
C HIS A 56 9.27 -3.11 2.14
N ALA A 57 9.03 -2.39 3.24
CA ALA A 57 10.00 -1.46 3.80
C ALA A 57 11.31 -2.11 4.26
N THR A 58 11.27 -3.39 4.68
CA THR A 58 12.45 -4.11 5.18
C THR A 58 13.16 -4.89 4.09
N THR A 59 12.42 -5.60 3.22
CA THR A 59 13.02 -6.50 2.21
C THR A 59 13.27 -5.81 0.87
N GLY A 60 12.59 -4.69 0.59
CA GLY A 60 12.68 -3.97 -0.68
C GLY A 60 11.97 -4.66 -1.85
N GLU A 61 11.46 -5.87 -1.65
CA GLU A 61 10.68 -6.62 -2.64
C GLU A 61 9.40 -5.88 -3.00
N THR A 62 8.97 -6.00 -4.26
CA THR A 62 7.72 -5.39 -4.71
C THR A 62 6.52 -6.17 -4.19
N PHE A 63 5.40 -5.48 -4.02
CA PHE A 63 4.15 -6.08 -3.60
C PHE A 63 3.73 -7.24 -4.53
N ASP A 64 3.88 -7.07 -5.84
CA ASP A 64 3.54 -8.11 -6.82
C ASP A 64 4.45 -9.35 -6.73
N ALA A 65 5.74 -9.17 -6.41
CA ALA A 65 6.65 -10.29 -6.18
C ALA A 65 6.23 -11.12 -4.94
N ILE A 66 5.90 -10.43 -3.84
CA ILE A 66 5.47 -11.08 -2.59
C ILE A 66 4.12 -11.78 -2.79
N ALA A 67 3.17 -11.16 -3.50
CA ALA A 67 1.88 -11.75 -3.80
C ALA A 67 2.01 -13.04 -4.64
N GLY A 68 2.93 -13.05 -5.61
CA GLY A 68 3.26 -14.23 -6.40
C GLY A 68 3.80 -15.38 -5.55
N LEU A 69 4.72 -15.09 -4.62
CA LEU A 69 5.31 -16.08 -3.72
C LEU A 69 4.26 -16.72 -2.80
N ARG A 70 3.40 -15.93 -2.16
CA ARG A 70 2.33 -16.44 -1.28
C ARG A 70 1.38 -17.37 -2.03
N SER A 71 1.03 -17.01 -3.26
CA SER A 71 0.17 -17.82 -4.12
C SER A 71 0.79 -19.17 -4.51
N ALA A 72 2.12 -19.26 -4.56
CA ALA A 72 2.84 -20.50 -4.82
C ALA A 72 2.94 -21.37 -3.54
N SER A 73 3.27 -20.76 -2.40
CA SER A 73 3.35 -21.46 -1.11
C SER A 73 2.01 -22.07 -0.69
N ASP A 74 0.89 -21.36 -0.92
CA ASP A 74 -0.46 -21.86 -0.61
C ASP A 74 -0.89 -23.06 -1.48
N ARG A 75 -0.28 -23.24 -2.66
CA ARG A 75 -0.54 -24.39 -3.54
C ARG A 75 0.25 -25.62 -3.08
N GLU A 76 1.51 -25.43 -2.73
CA GLU A 76 2.40 -26.50 -2.26
C GLU A 76 1.96 -27.10 -0.91
N GLN A 77 1.23 -26.35 -0.08
CA GLN A 77 0.69 -26.82 1.20
C GLN A 77 -0.65 -27.56 1.09
N ARG A 78 -1.25 -27.61 -0.11
CA ARG A 78 -2.52 -28.29 -0.37
C ARG A 78 -2.37 -29.65 -1.06
N ASP A 79 -1.16 -29.96 -1.51
CA ASP A 79 -0.76 -31.24 -2.10
C ASP A 79 -0.13 -32.16 -1.04
#